data_AF-A0A0S8KWF2-F1
#
_entry.id   AF-A0A0S8KWF2-F1
#
_cell.length_a   1.000
_cell.length_b   1.000
_cell.length_c   1.000
_cell.angle_alpha   90.00
_cell.angle_beta   90.00
_cell.angle_gamma   90.00
#
_symmetry.space_group_name_H-M   'P 1'
#
loop_
_entity.id
_entity.type
_entity.pdbx_description
1 polymer ?
#
loop_
_entity_poly.entity_id
_entity_poly.type
_entity_poly.pdbx_seq_one_letter_code
_entity_poly.pdbx_strand_id
1 'polypeptide(L)'
;MAKNQKKLKWEQLDGCFDLRLLNPETIGTNVHKAIKERLKIVKDTKSWGRHFSKEASTEFDRWLKRLNTPLKAQAYARLSNWFLCDMPFIRKTDLAVASQNLWNALFCSKPEQRLTSPKRDHKILHEKFVLWWTKQQKCQDDC
;
A
#
# COMPACT_ATOMS: atom_id res chain seq x y z
N MET A 1 -19.82 -6.33 19.43
CA MET A 1 -18.91 -7.40 18.96
C MET A 1 -18.33 -6.99 17.62
N ALA A 2 -17.09 -6.49 17.57
CA ALA A 2 -16.45 -6.18 16.30
C ALA A 2 -16.16 -7.51 15.59
N LYS A 3 -16.76 -7.74 14.42
CA LYS A 3 -16.42 -8.88 13.58
C LYS A 3 -14.90 -8.83 13.33
N ASN A 4 -14.17 -9.88 13.69
CA ASN A 4 -12.76 -10.05 13.32
C ASN A 4 -12.68 -9.97 11.79
N GLN A 5 -12.29 -8.80 11.27
CA GLN A 5 -12.05 -8.63 9.85
C GLN A 5 -10.79 -9.44 9.52
N LYS A 6 -10.94 -10.50 8.73
CA LYS A 6 -9.80 -11.34 8.32
C LYS A 6 -8.76 -10.45 7.65
N LYS A 7 -7.51 -10.53 8.11
CA LYS A 7 -6.37 -9.80 7.53
C LYS A 7 -6.10 -10.31 6.11
N LEU A 8 -5.67 -9.40 5.23
CA LEU A 8 -5.17 -9.77 3.91
C LEU A 8 -3.80 -10.44 4.07
N LYS A 9 -3.64 -11.62 3.47
CA LYS A 9 -2.41 -12.39 3.49
C LYS A 9 -1.67 -12.19 2.18
N TRP A 10 -0.41 -11.79 2.27
CA TRP A 10 0.40 -11.48 1.11
C TRP A 10 1.61 -12.41 1.05
N GLU A 11 2.04 -12.73 -0.16
CA GLU A 11 3.35 -13.30 -0.42
C GLU A 11 4.15 -12.39 -1.34
N GLN A 12 5.47 -12.38 -1.15
CA GLN A 12 6.40 -11.76 -2.09
C GLN A 12 6.69 -12.73 -3.23
N LEU A 13 6.73 -12.24 -4.46
CA LEU A 13 7.18 -13.04 -5.60
C LEU A 13 8.71 -13.19 -5.62
N ASP A 14 9.18 -14.38 -5.98
CA ASP A 14 10.61 -14.67 -6.10
C ASP A 14 11.29 -13.76 -7.13
N GLY A 15 12.47 -13.26 -6.78
CA GLY A 15 13.29 -12.42 -7.66
C GLY A 15 12.79 -10.99 -7.86
N CYS A 16 11.66 -10.58 -7.25
CA CYS A 16 11.20 -9.20 -7.29
C CYS A 16 10.52 -8.76 -5.98
N PHE A 17 9.92 -7.57 -5.98
CA PHE A 17 9.23 -7.00 -4.82
C PHE A 17 7.70 -6.94 -5.02
N ASP A 18 7.18 -7.57 -6.08
CA ASP A 18 5.74 -7.60 -6.32
C ASP A 18 5.07 -8.54 -5.30
N LEU A 19 3.83 -8.21 -4.94
CA LEU A 19 3.11 -8.92 -3.88
C LEU A 19 1.86 -9.60 -4.42
N ARG A 20 1.69 -10.89 -4.15
CA ARG A 20 0.48 -11.64 -4.49
C ARG A 20 -0.42 -11.77 -3.27
N LEU A 21 -1.71 -11.52 -3.46
CA LEU A 21 -2.71 -11.75 -2.42
C LEU A 21 -3.04 -13.25 -2.38
N LEU A 22 -2.84 -13.88 -1.22
CA LEU A 22 -3.05 -15.32 -1.02
C LEU A 22 -4.51 -15.69 -0.77
N ASN A 23 -5.28 -14.75 -0.24
CA ASN A 23 -6.66 -14.98 0.21
C ASN A 23 -7.65 -13.97 -0.42
N PRO A 24 -7.72 -13.88 -1.76
CA PRO A 24 -8.56 -12.90 -2.46
C PRO A 24 -10.05 -13.01 -2.11
N GLU A 25 -10.52 -14.19 -1.72
CA GLU A 25 -11.89 -14.45 -1.26
C GLU A 25 -12.26 -13.69 0.03
N THR A 26 -11.26 -13.27 0.82
CA THR A 26 -11.50 -12.41 1.99
C THR A 26 -11.89 -10.98 1.62
N ILE A 27 -11.58 -10.53 0.40
CA ILE A 27 -12.04 -9.26 -0.14
C ILE A 27 -13.47 -9.45 -0.69
N GLY A 28 -14.43 -9.56 0.22
CA GLY A 28 -15.85 -9.52 -0.12
C GLY A 28 -16.28 -8.15 -0.66
N THR A 29 -17.51 -8.05 -1.19
CA THR A 29 -18.04 -6.84 -1.86
C THR A 29 -17.85 -5.56 -1.05
N ASN A 30 -18.11 -5.60 0.26
CA ASN A 30 -17.98 -4.43 1.14
C ASN A 30 -16.52 -4.00 1.33
N VAL A 31 -15.61 -4.96 1.52
CA VAL A 31 -14.17 -4.68 1.64
C VAL A 31 -13.63 -4.14 0.33
N HIS A 32 -14.04 -4.73 -0.80
CA HIS A 32 -13.68 -4.25 -2.14
C HIS A 32 -14.10 -2.81 -2.38
N LYS A 33 -15.36 -2.48 -2.07
CA LYS A 33 -15.92 -1.13 -2.17
C LYS A 33 -15.15 -0.16 -1.28
N ALA A 34 -14.88 -0.55 -0.03
CA ALA A 34 -14.13 0.27 0.93
C ALA A 34 -12.68 0.56 0.49
N ILE A 35 -12.00 -0.39 -0.15
CA ILE A 35 -10.66 -0.18 -0.72
C ILE A 35 -10.74 0.74 -1.95
N LYS A 36 -11.72 0.52 -2.84
CA LYS A 36 -11.95 1.38 -4.02
C LYS A 36 -12.25 2.83 -3.63
N GLU A 37 -13.06 3.05 -2.60
CA GLU A 37 -13.35 4.38 -2.07
C GLU A 37 -12.09 5.06 -1.53
N ARG A 38 -11.26 4.34 -0.76
CA ARG A 38 -9.97 4.85 -0.28
C ARG A 38 -9.04 5.21 -1.42
N LEU A 39 -8.95 4.36 -2.45
CA LEU A 39 -8.17 4.65 -3.66
C LEU A 39 -8.71 5.88 -4.39
N LYS A 40 -10.03 6.03 -4.51
CA LYS A 40 -10.65 7.22 -5.10
C LYS A 40 -10.27 8.48 -4.33
N ILE A 41 -10.36 8.46 -3.00
CA ILE A 41 -9.93 9.59 -2.17
C ILE A 41 -8.45 9.92 -2.44
N VAL A 42 -7.55 8.93 -2.46
CA VAL A 42 -6.13 9.16 -2.77
C VAL A 42 -5.93 9.79 -4.14
N LYS A 43 -6.69 9.38 -5.16
CA LYS A 43 -6.63 9.91 -6.53
C LYS A 43 -7.12 11.35 -6.65
N ASP A 44 -8.23 11.65 -5.96
CA ASP A 44 -8.91 12.94 -6.04
C ASP A 44 -8.26 13.99 -5.12
N THR A 45 -7.50 13.56 -4.10
CA THR A 45 -6.84 14.45 -3.15
C THR A 45 -5.60 15.10 -3.75
N LYS A 46 -5.51 16.43 -3.65
CA LYS A 46 -4.31 17.21 -3.98
C LYS A 46 -3.69 17.78 -2.71
N SER A 47 -2.38 17.90 -2.68
CA SER A 47 -1.66 18.58 -1.59
C SER A 47 -0.53 19.39 -2.18
N TRP A 48 -0.56 20.72 -1.97
CA TRP A 48 0.49 21.64 -2.44
C TRP A 48 0.75 21.54 -3.96
N GLY A 49 -0.33 21.44 -4.76
CA GLY A 49 -0.24 21.27 -6.21
C GLY A 49 0.27 19.90 -6.68
N ARG A 50 0.61 18.99 -5.75
CA ARG A 50 0.99 17.61 -6.06
C ARG A 50 -0.19 16.67 -5.89
N HIS A 51 -0.15 15.58 -6.63
CA HIS A 51 -1.17 14.52 -6.62
C HIS A 51 -0.51 13.15 -6.55
N PHE A 52 -1.30 12.13 -6.25
CA PHE A 52 -0.81 10.75 -6.30
C PHE A 52 -0.39 10.35 -7.71
N SER A 53 0.61 9.45 -7.84
CA SER A 53 1.12 9.03 -9.15
C SER A 53 0.01 8.37 -9.96
N LYS A 54 -0.14 8.80 -11.22
CA LYS A 54 -1.13 8.24 -12.15
C LYS A 54 -0.83 6.78 -12.42
N GLU A 55 0.44 6.42 -12.61
CA GLU A 55 0.90 5.06 -12.84
C GLU A 55 0.58 4.15 -11.65
N ALA A 56 0.88 4.61 -10.42
CA ALA A 56 0.54 3.87 -9.20
C ALA A 56 -0.97 3.70 -9.04
N SER A 57 -1.75 4.75 -9.34
CA SER A 57 -3.22 4.70 -9.30
C SER A 57 -3.78 3.69 -10.30
N THR A 58 -3.31 3.72 -11.54
CA THR A 58 -3.71 2.78 -12.60
C THR A 58 -3.36 1.34 -12.22
N GLU A 59 -2.23 1.14 -11.57
CA GLU A 59 -1.82 -0.18 -11.09
C GLU A 59 -2.73 -0.70 -9.96
N PHE A 60 -3.12 0.15 -9.00
CA PHE A 60 -4.13 -0.23 -8.01
C PHE A 60 -5.50 -0.52 -8.62
N ASP A 61 -5.94 0.28 -9.60
CA ASP A 61 -7.19 0.03 -10.35
C ASP A 61 -7.14 -1.31 -11.09
N ARG A 62 -6.00 -1.63 -11.72
CA ARG A 62 -5.77 -2.91 -12.42
C ARG A 62 -5.84 -4.07 -11.42
N TRP A 63 -5.12 -3.97 -10.31
CA TRP A 63 -5.10 -5.00 -9.28
C TRP A 63 -6.49 -5.21 -8.65
N LEU A 64 -7.23 -4.15 -8.32
CA LEU A 64 -8.59 -4.26 -7.79
C LEU A 64 -9.58 -4.91 -8.76
N LYS A 65 -9.35 -4.84 -10.08
CA LYS A 65 -10.16 -5.57 -11.07
C LYS A 65 -9.80 -7.06 -11.14
N ARG A 66 -8.59 -7.45 -10.74
CA ARG A 66 -8.06 -8.81 -10.85
C ARG A 66 -7.15 -9.13 -9.65
N LEU A 67 -7.77 -9.43 -8.51
CA LEU A 67 -7.08 -9.63 -7.23
C LEU A 67 -6.11 -10.82 -7.22
N ASN A 68 -6.29 -11.77 -8.15
CA ASN A 68 -5.39 -12.91 -8.37
C ASN A 68 -4.08 -12.54 -9.07
N THR A 69 -3.94 -11.30 -9.54
CA THR A 69 -2.69 -10.84 -10.14
C THR A 69 -1.81 -10.13 -9.09
N PRO A 70 -0.47 -10.19 -9.23
CA PRO A 70 0.42 -9.50 -8.29
C PRO A 70 0.21 -7.99 -8.32
N LEU A 71 0.25 -7.33 -7.16
CA LEU A 71 0.36 -5.88 -7.02
C LEU A 71 1.81 -5.45 -7.23
N LYS A 72 2.06 -4.60 -8.23
CA LYS A 72 3.42 -4.18 -8.55
C LYS A 72 4.03 -3.31 -7.45
N ALA A 73 5.31 -3.55 -7.23
CA ALA A 73 6.06 -2.97 -6.13
C ALA A 73 6.05 -1.43 -6.10
N GLN A 74 6.17 -0.84 -7.28
CA GLN A 74 6.16 0.61 -7.47
C GLN A 74 4.86 1.28 -6.98
N ALA A 75 3.72 0.60 -7.02
CA ALA A 75 2.45 1.19 -6.61
C ALA A 75 2.37 1.39 -5.10
N TYR A 76 2.59 0.33 -4.31
CA TYR A 76 2.56 0.45 -2.85
C TYR A 76 3.78 1.23 -2.33
N ALA A 77 4.94 1.14 -2.98
CA ALA A 77 6.11 1.89 -2.56
C ALA A 77 5.89 3.42 -2.71
N ARG A 78 5.29 3.86 -3.83
CA ARG A 78 4.88 5.27 -4.02
C ARG A 78 3.77 5.69 -3.07
N LEU A 79 2.85 4.81 -2.71
CA LEU A 79 1.85 5.06 -1.67
C LEU A 79 2.51 5.36 -0.33
N SER A 80 3.47 4.52 0.08
CA SER A 80 4.19 4.67 1.36
C SER A 80 4.95 5.99 1.48
N ASN A 81 5.47 6.51 0.37
CA ASN A 81 6.24 7.74 0.34
C ASN A 81 5.48 8.97 0.86
N TRP A 82 4.14 9.01 0.74
CA TRP A 82 3.36 10.17 1.18
C TRP A 82 3.34 10.32 2.70
N PHE A 83 3.13 9.23 3.44
CA PHE A 83 3.10 9.26 4.90
C PHE A 83 4.47 8.96 5.55
N LEU A 84 5.50 8.67 4.76
CA LEU A 84 6.90 8.51 5.20
C LEU A 84 7.84 9.57 4.60
N CYS A 85 7.31 10.61 3.97
CA CYS A 85 8.10 11.66 3.33
C CYS A 85 9.11 12.28 4.31
N ASP A 86 10.34 12.56 3.90
CA ASP A 86 11.36 13.10 4.80
C ASP A 86 10.98 14.50 5.37
N MET A 87 10.12 15.22 4.64
CA MET A 87 9.54 16.50 5.08
C MET A 87 8.34 16.26 6.02
N PRO A 88 8.42 16.63 7.32
CA PRO A 88 7.37 16.34 8.30
C PRO A 88 6.01 16.99 7.96
N PHE A 89 6.00 18.16 7.33
CA PHE A 89 4.77 18.84 6.96
C PHE A 89 3.99 18.11 5.84
N ILE A 90 4.68 17.38 4.95
CA ILE A 90 4.03 16.55 3.93
C ILE A 90 3.29 15.38 4.57
N ARG A 91 3.83 14.79 5.64
CA ARG A 91 3.19 13.67 6.36
C ARG A 91 1.83 14.03 6.97
N LYS A 92 1.57 15.32 7.15
CA LYS A 92 0.33 15.86 7.75
C LYS A 92 -0.70 16.29 6.70
N THR A 93 -0.41 16.17 5.40
CA THR A 93 -1.37 16.58 4.37
C THR A 93 -2.49 15.55 4.21
N ASP A 94 -3.63 15.99 3.70
CA ASP A 94 -4.77 15.11 3.40
C ASP A 94 -4.36 13.96 2.49
N LEU A 95 -3.46 14.18 1.54
CA LEU A 95 -2.96 13.12 0.67
C LEU A 95 -2.11 12.09 1.43
N ALA A 96 -1.31 12.51 2.41
CA ALA A 96 -0.57 11.58 3.26
C ALA A 96 -1.49 10.76 4.16
N VAL A 97 -2.50 11.40 4.75
CA VAL A 97 -3.53 10.74 5.56
C VAL A 97 -4.33 9.74 4.72
N ALA A 98 -4.80 10.15 3.54
CA ALA A 98 -5.51 9.27 2.61
C ALA A 98 -4.63 8.08 2.17
N SER A 99 -3.36 8.33 1.87
CA SER A 99 -2.41 7.28 1.48
C SER A 99 -2.18 6.27 2.62
N GLN A 100 -2.09 6.75 3.86
CA GLN A 100 -1.96 5.89 5.03
C GLN A 100 -3.25 5.08 5.28
N ASN A 101 -4.42 5.68 5.07
CA ASN A 101 -5.69 4.97 5.21
C ASN A 101 -5.87 3.87 4.16
N LEU A 102 -5.42 4.10 2.92
CA LEU A 102 -5.37 3.04 1.90
C LEU A 102 -4.35 1.96 2.27
N TRP A 103 -3.17 2.36 2.77
CA TRP A 103 -2.15 1.41 3.25
C TRP A 103 -2.70 0.48 4.32
N ASN A 104 -3.33 1.03 5.36
CA ASN A 104 -3.90 0.27 6.48
C ASN A 104 -5.05 -0.66 6.06
N ALA A 105 -5.69 -0.39 4.92
CA ALA A 105 -6.71 -1.28 4.37
C ALA A 105 -6.11 -2.48 3.61
N LEU A 106 -4.84 -2.38 3.19
CA LEU A 106 -4.16 -3.40 2.40
C LEU A 106 -3.18 -4.23 3.24
N PHE A 107 -2.43 -3.58 4.10
CA PHE A 107 -1.35 -4.16 4.89
C PHE A 107 -1.63 -3.99 6.37
N CYS A 108 -1.22 -4.96 7.17
CA CYS A 108 -1.46 -4.94 8.61
C CYS A 108 -0.27 -4.39 9.40
N SER A 109 0.88 -4.19 8.73
CA SER A 109 2.04 -3.50 9.28
C SER A 109 2.38 -2.26 8.45
N LYS A 110 2.92 -1.24 9.11
CA LYS A 110 3.41 -0.01 8.49
C LYS A 110 4.94 -0.03 8.39
N PRO A 111 5.54 0.34 7.26
CA PRO A 111 6.99 0.53 7.16
C PRO A 111 7.42 1.70 8.04
N GLU A 112 8.55 1.56 8.73
CA GLU A 112 9.12 2.61 9.58
C GLU A 112 9.87 3.67 8.79
N GLN A 113 10.34 3.30 7.60
CA GLN A 113 11.15 4.13 6.72
C GLN A 113 10.67 3.96 5.28
N ARG A 114 10.96 4.96 4.43
CA ARG A 114 10.59 4.89 3.01
C ARG A 114 11.16 3.63 2.38
N LEU A 115 10.31 2.90 1.66
CA LEU A 115 10.70 1.69 0.93
C LEU A 115 11.53 2.02 -0.31
N THR A 116 11.53 3.28 -0.76
CA THR A 116 12.26 3.72 -1.95
C THR A 116 13.39 4.66 -1.59
N SER A 117 14.42 4.67 -2.43
CA SER A 117 15.43 5.72 -2.41
C SER A 117 14.75 7.09 -2.55
N PRO A 118 15.16 8.12 -1.77
CA PRO A 118 14.71 9.49 -1.98
C PRO A 118 15.20 10.07 -3.31
N LYS A 119 16.17 9.42 -3.97
CA LYS A 119 16.59 9.76 -5.33
C LYS A 119 15.45 9.45 -6.34
N ARG A 120 15.45 10.13 -7.48
CA ARG A 120 14.32 10.16 -8.45
C ARG A 120 13.94 8.82 -9.08
N ASP A 121 14.73 7.77 -8.91
CA ASP A 121 14.47 6.47 -9.53
C ASP A 121 13.34 5.68 -8.85
N HIS A 122 12.94 6.08 -7.63
CA HIS A 122 11.97 5.34 -6.81
C HIS A 122 12.30 3.84 -6.70
N LYS A 123 13.59 3.49 -6.80
CA LYS A 123 14.03 2.11 -6.67
C LYS A 123 13.76 1.64 -5.25
N ILE A 124 13.19 0.44 -5.12
CA ILE A 124 12.97 -0.15 -3.82
C ILE A 124 14.32 -0.50 -3.20
N LEU A 125 14.49 -0.08 -1.94
CA LEU A 125 15.64 -0.41 -1.12
C LEU A 125 15.38 -1.78 -0.48
N HIS A 126 16.19 -2.76 -0.86
CA HIS A 126 16.00 -4.15 -0.45
C HIS A 126 15.98 -4.28 1.08
N GLU A 127 16.92 -3.63 1.76
CA GLU A 127 17.04 -3.66 3.21
C GLU A 127 15.82 -3.03 3.92
N LYS A 128 15.22 -1.99 3.34
CA LYS A 128 14.01 -1.35 3.90
C LYS A 128 12.78 -2.21 3.65
N PHE A 129 12.70 -2.83 2.48
CA PHE A 129 11.66 -3.77 2.14
C PHE A 129 11.69 -4.98 3.08
N VAL A 130 12.84 -5.64 3.26
CA VAL A 130 12.97 -6.83 4.12
C VAL A 130 12.54 -6.54 5.55
N LEU A 131 12.97 -5.42 6.13
CA LEU A 131 12.57 -5.01 7.48
C LEU A 131 11.05 -4.85 7.64
N TRP A 132 10.40 -4.21 6.66
CA TRP A 132 8.95 -4.10 6.65
C TRP A 132 8.28 -5.44 6.39
N TRP A 133 8.78 -6.21 5.43
CA TRP A 133 8.20 -7.48 5.02
C TRP A 133 8.18 -8.50 6.14
N THR A 134 9.26 -8.61 6.92
CA THR A 134 9.27 -9.47 8.12
C THR A 134 8.21 -9.06 9.14
N LYS A 135 7.94 -7.76 9.31
CA LYS A 135 6.86 -7.28 10.19
C LYS A 135 5.48 -7.56 9.60
N GLN A 136 5.33 -7.43 8.28
CA GLN A 136 4.11 -7.77 7.56
C GLN A 136 3.78 -9.26 7.69
N GLN A 137 4.76 -10.14 7.52
CA GLN A 137 4.63 -11.58 7.67
C GLN A 137 4.21 -11.97 9.10
N LYS A 138 4.92 -11.49 10.12
CA LYS A 138 4.52 -11.74 11.52
C LYS A 138 3.08 -11.29 11.78
N CYS A 139 2.76 -10.07 11.38
CA CYS A 139 1.44 -9.50 11.60
C CYS A 139 0.29 -10.27 10.91
N GLN A 140 0.53 -10.88 9.73
CA GLN A 140 -0.49 -11.66 9.02
C GLN A 140 -0.59 -13.12 9.52
N ASP A 141 0.43 -13.61 10.23
CA ASP A 141 0.50 -14.97 10.81
C ASP A 141 0.03 -15.01 12.27
N ASP A 142 0.04 -13.88 12.99
CA ASP A 142 -0.49 -13.73 14.36
C ASP A 142 -2.04 -13.81 14.43
N CYS A 143 -2.67 -14.77 13.75
CA CYS A 143 -4.12 -15.01 13.71
C CYS A 143 -4.48 -16.49 13.71
#